data_AF-A0A3A5LE20-F1
#
_entry.id   AF-A0A3A5LE20-F1
#
_cell.length_a   1.000
_cell.length_b   1.000
_cell.length_c   1.000
_cell.angle_alpha   90.00
_cell.angle_beta   90.00
_cell.angle_gamma   90.00
#
_symmetry.space_group_name_H-M   'P 1'
#
loop_
_entity.id
_entity.type
_entity.pdbx_description
1 polymer ?
#
loop_
_entity_poly.entity_id
_entity_poly.type
_entity_poly.pdbx_seq_one_letter_code
_entity_poly.pdbx_strand_id
1 'polypeptide(L)'
;MSVISFVTASYAAKANDETSKAAAEPVSTPNEPQSNEAKSIVPEEVKPVPKQDVTTETATQQEKIAEPLIDGYYPAYPQTKAPADDVQKKLIEHGEYLAKMGDCIACHTNVKGGTPAFAGGLPINTPFGTFYSPNITPDKETGIGNWTEDDFIRAMREGRDPKGRNYFPVFPYIYFSKTTDDDLRALYAYFMSLPPVKQENKSLPFPFNVPGARFSLWGWNLLFFFPEEDTIDYQSDKSPAWNRGKYIVDSLGHCSMCHTPLNIFGAPKDRYYLTGSFIDGYWAPNITKFGLRSASRYEVADVFLKGQLINRAGPVAGPMAEVNHNSLSYLTEEDRLAIATYLKTVVSEESLGVSPSEQQPTLKRGKQVYVNACIICHQDNKMGAPVIGDGANWYRRLKDSGLTGLYRHAINGYNSMPVKGACVTCSDNDIMAATDYILNKSLSRSQWTDLDNAGSQKYPSNGKDVYNENCGMCHDDGKQGAPKIGDKAIWKPLLQKNMDVLIKQTVSGEYHPKNGGCKHCTTGEVIEAIKYMVSQSKEEGNYSLW
;
A
#
# COMPACT_ATOMS: atom_id res chain seq x y z
N MET A 1 44.38 -27.37 29.41
CA MET A 1 44.99 -26.03 29.29
C MET A 1 44.05 -25.22 28.39
N SER A 2 43.00 -24.59 28.94
CA SER A 2 43.02 -23.29 29.65
C SER A 2 42.98 -22.14 28.61
N VAL A 3 42.05 -21.18 28.58
CA VAL A 3 41.00 -20.73 29.51
C VAL A 3 39.91 -20.00 28.71
N ILE A 4 38.65 -20.20 29.14
CA ILE A 4 37.47 -19.41 28.81
C ILE A 4 37.47 -18.15 29.69
N SER A 5 37.43 -16.94 29.11
CA SER A 5 37.21 -15.70 29.86
C SER A 5 35.79 -15.19 29.62
N PHE A 6 34.97 -15.34 30.66
CA PHE A 6 33.74 -14.59 30.89
C PHE A 6 34.08 -13.14 31.20
N VAL A 7 33.36 -12.20 30.59
CA VAL A 7 33.29 -10.80 31.04
C VAL A 7 31.88 -10.57 31.58
N THR A 8 31.79 -10.51 32.91
CA THR A 8 30.67 -9.98 33.67
C THR A 8 30.71 -8.45 33.62
N ALA A 9 29.60 -7.80 33.26
CA ALA A 9 29.41 -6.37 33.44
C ALA A 9 28.29 -6.13 34.46
N SER A 10 28.70 -5.63 35.63
CA SER A 10 27.86 -5.32 36.78
C SER A 10 27.00 -4.09 36.56
N TYR A 11 25.73 -4.18 37.00
CA TYR A 11 24.87 -3.06 37.33
C TYR A 11 25.51 -2.23 38.45
N ALA A 12 25.64 -0.92 38.26
CA ALA A 12 25.96 0.03 39.31
C ALA A 12 25.03 1.25 39.19
N ALA A 13 24.21 1.40 40.22
CA ALA A 13 23.38 2.58 40.48
C ALA A 13 24.26 3.81 40.73
N LYS A 14 23.80 4.97 40.24
CA LYS A 14 24.20 6.28 40.76
C LYS A 14 22.96 7.13 40.96
N ALA A 15 22.62 7.31 42.24
CA ALA A 15 21.87 8.45 42.71
C ALA A 15 22.72 9.72 42.55
N ASN A 16 22.09 10.84 42.21
CA ASN A 16 22.33 12.09 42.91
C ASN A 16 21.10 12.98 42.81
N ASP A 17 20.77 13.46 43.99
CA ASP A 17 19.72 14.36 44.41
C ASP A 17 20.17 15.81 44.15
N GLU A 18 19.27 16.66 43.64
CA GLU A 18 19.29 18.08 44.00
C GLU A 18 17.91 18.71 43.76
N THR A 19 17.39 19.22 44.86
CA THR A 19 16.07 19.80 45.09
C THR A 19 15.95 21.24 44.60
N SER A 20 14.78 21.63 44.08
CA SER A 20 14.20 22.94 44.40
C SER A 20 12.66 22.91 44.38
N LYS A 21 12.11 23.36 45.52
CA LYS A 21 10.70 23.40 45.92
C LYS A 21 9.83 24.33 45.07
N ALA A 22 8.56 23.98 44.88
CA ALA A 22 7.42 24.91 45.04
C ALA A 22 6.09 24.16 45.27
N ALA A 23 5.56 24.38 46.48
CA ALA A 23 4.22 24.23 47.06
C ALA A 23 3.04 23.62 46.25
N ALA A 24 2.36 22.68 46.92
CA ALA A 24 1.03 22.15 46.62
C ALA A 24 0.00 22.67 47.64
N GLU A 25 -1.29 22.76 47.23
CA GLU A 25 -2.51 22.46 48.01
C GLU A 25 -3.77 22.82 47.16
N PRO A 26 -4.98 22.29 47.42
CA PRO A 26 -5.33 20.88 47.59
C PRO A 26 -6.57 20.43 46.77
N VAL A 27 -6.79 19.12 46.77
CA VAL A 27 -7.92 18.37 46.17
C VAL A 27 -9.21 18.56 46.99
N SER A 28 -10.37 18.66 46.32
CA SER A 28 -11.69 18.38 46.91
C SER A 28 -12.51 17.44 46.02
N THR A 29 -13.14 16.46 46.66
CA THR A 29 -14.11 15.50 46.10
C THR A 29 -15.52 15.78 46.70
N PRO A 30 -16.57 15.00 46.40
CA PRO A 30 -17.67 15.38 45.50
C PRO A 30 -19.00 15.62 46.25
N ASN A 31 -19.97 16.26 45.61
CA ASN A 31 -21.36 16.23 46.05
C ASN A 31 -22.31 16.01 44.86
N GLU A 32 -23.23 15.08 45.04
CA GLU A 32 -24.38 14.76 44.19
C GLU A 32 -25.68 15.10 44.98
N PRO A 33 -26.90 14.95 44.43
CA PRO A 33 -27.59 15.87 43.52
C PRO A 33 -28.88 16.46 44.14
N GLN A 34 -29.38 17.58 43.61
CA GLN A 34 -30.83 17.89 43.67
C GLN A 34 -31.35 18.53 42.37
N SER A 35 -32.30 17.79 41.78
CA SER A 35 -33.45 18.16 40.95
C SER A 35 -33.62 19.61 40.48
N ASN A 36 -33.85 19.77 39.17
CA ASN A 36 -34.89 20.68 38.70
C ASN A 36 -35.54 20.22 37.39
N GLU A 37 -36.82 20.53 37.31
CA GLU A 37 -37.87 19.94 36.48
C GLU A 37 -37.72 20.15 34.97
N ALA A 38 -38.29 19.19 34.26
CA ALA A 38 -38.38 19.12 32.81
C ALA A 38 -39.32 20.19 32.22
N LYS A 39 -38.88 20.81 31.11
CA LYS A 39 -39.78 21.33 30.08
C LYS A 39 -39.42 20.68 28.74
N SER A 40 -40.36 19.86 28.27
CA SER A 40 -40.41 19.21 26.97
C SER A 40 -40.39 20.24 25.84
N ILE A 41 -39.45 20.10 24.91
CA ILE A 41 -39.49 20.73 23.59
C ILE A 41 -39.65 19.58 22.59
N VAL A 42 -40.82 19.53 21.97
CA VAL A 42 -41.21 18.57 20.93
C VAL A 42 -40.53 18.99 19.60
N PRO A 43 -39.83 18.09 18.88
CA PRO A 43 -39.41 18.38 17.51
C PRO A 43 -40.58 18.26 16.54
N GLU A 44 -40.69 19.27 15.69
CA GLU A 44 -41.74 19.48 14.69
C GLU A 44 -41.76 18.39 13.61
N GLU A 45 -42.98 17.97 13.25
CA GLU A 45 -43.31 16.87 12.34
C GLU A 45 -43.02 17.26 10.86
N VAL A 46 -42.04 16.62 10.24
CA VAL A 46 -41.75 16.79 8.81
C VAL A 46 -42.81 16.06 7.98
N LYS A 47 -43.69 16.82 7.32
CA LYS A 47 -44.74 16.29 6.43
C LYS A 47 -44.15 15.56 5.21
N PRO A 48 -44.76 14.46 4.74
CA PRO A 48 -44.31 13.72 3.57
C PRO A 48 -44.68 14.43 2.26
N VAL A 49 -43.71 14.54 1.36
CA VAL A 49 -43.89 14.97 -0.04
C VAL A 49 -44.49 13.80 -0.86
N PRO A 50 -45.44 14.02 -1.78
CA PRO A 50 -46.22 12.94 -2.39
C PRO A 50 -45.38 12.13 -3.39
N LYS A 51 -45.54 10.80 -3.34
CA LYS A 51 -45.04 9.86 -4.34
C LYS A 51 -45.81 10.05 -5.65
N GLN A 52 -45.11 10.33 -6.75
CA GLN A 52 -45.63 10.10 -8.08
C GLN A 52 -45.21 8.70 -8.53
N ASP A 53 -46.19 7.89 -8.91
CA ASP A 53 -46.00 6.62 -9.59
C ASP A 53 -45.36 6.87 -10.96
N VAL A 54 -44.18 6.29 -11.19
CA VAL A 54 -43.66 6.02 -12.53
C VAL A 54 -43.26 4.55 -12.59
N THR A 55 -43.99 3.86 -13.44
CA THR A 55 -43.87 2.47 -13.85
C THR A 55 -42.48 2.11 -14.38
N THR A 56 -42.00 0.94 -13.95
CA THR A 56 -41.16 -0.08 -14.65
C THR A 56 -40.02 0.33 -15.60
N GLU A 57 -38.91 -0.40 -15.43
CA GLU A 57 -37.76 -0.57 -16.34
C GLU A 57 -36.67 0.50 -16.34
N THR A 58 -35.70 0.37 -15.43
CA THR A 58 -34.27 0.30 -15.79
C THR A 58 -33.46 -0.06 -14.54
N ALA A 59 -33.06 -1.33 -14.42
CA ALA A 59 -31.99 -1.72 -13.53
C ALA A 59 -30.71 -1.01 -14.01
N THR A 60 -30.20 -0.10 -13.19
CA THR A 60 -28.96 0.62 -13.46
C THR A 60 -27.82 -0.40 -13.47
N GLN A 61 -27.27 -0.68 -14.64
CA GLN A 61 -25.98 -1.33 -14.78
C GLN A 61 -24.96 -0.50 -14.00
N GLN A 62 -24.48 -1.03 -12.88
CA GLN A 62 -23.18 -0.63 -12.36
C GLN A 62 -22.18 -0.83 -13.50
N GLU A 63 -21.54 0.24 -13.95
CA GLU A 63 -20.37 0.16 -14.82
C GLU A 63 -19.31 -0.67 -14.10
N LYS A 64 -19.29 -1.98 -14.37
CA LYS A 64 -18.14 -2.84 -14.11
C LYS A 64 -17.04 -2.32 -15.02
N ILE A 65 -16.12 -1.55 -14.44
CA ILE A 65 -14.86 -1.18 -15.06
C ILE A 65 -14.21 -2.48 -15.54
N ALA A 66 -14.02 -2.62 -16.84
CA ALA A 66 -13.47 -3.82 -17.45
C ALA A 66 -12.00 -3.97 -17.02
N GLU A 67 -11.74 -4.89 -16.08
CA GLU A 67 -10.39 -5.26 -15.67
C GLU A 67 -9.69 -6.07 -16.77
N PRO A 68 -8.37 -5.92 -16.95
CA PRO A 68 -7.60 -6.80 -17.81
C PRO A 68 -7.64 -8.22 -17.22
N LEU A 69 -8.43 -9.09 -17.86
CA LEU A 69 -8.56 -10.50 -17.54
C LEU A 69 -7.18 -11.16 -17.63
N ILE A 70 -6.70 -11.77 -16.55
CA ILE A 70 -5.66 -12.79 -16.66
C ILE A 70 -6.38 -14.06 -17.16
N ASP A 71 -6.20 -14.38 -18.44
CA ASP A 71 -6.65 -15.61 -19.11
C ASP A 71 -8.16 -15.89 -19.19
N GLY A 72 -9.00 -14.86 -19.05
CA GLY A 72 -10.33 -14.84 -19.66
C GLY A 72 -11.52 -15.29 -18.80
N TYR A 73 -11.33 -15.89 -17.62
CA TYR A 73 -12.44 -16.20 -16.70
C TYR A 73 -11.99 -16.17 -15.24
N TYR A 74 -12.61 -15.35 -14.41
CA TYR A 74 -12.48 -15.46 -12.97
C TYR A 74 -13.46 -16.53 -12.44
N PRO A 75 -13.08 -17.31 -11.41
CA PRO A 75 -13.96 -18.32 -10.86
C PRO A 75 -15.18 -17.66 -10.20
N ALA A 76 -16.37 -18.17 -10.50
CA ALA A 76 -17.58 -17.72 -9.83
C ALA A 76 -17.73 -18.42 -8.48
N TYR A 77 -18.13 -17.67 -7.45
CA TYR A 77 -18.52 -18.26 -6.17
C TYR A 77 -19.75 -19.16 -6.37
N PRO A 78 -19.67 -20.45 -5.98
CA PRO A 78 -20.76 -21.41 -6.14
C PRO A 78 -21.93 -21.06 -5.23
N GLN A 79 -23.14 -21.36 -5.68
CA GLN A 79 -24.34 -21.28 -4.86
C GLN A 79 -24.30 -22.35 -3.77
N THR A 80 -24.60 -21.95 -2.54
CA THR A 80 -24.69 -22.87 -1.40
C THR A 80 -25.98 -23.70 -1.48
N LYS A 81 -26.00 -24.85 -0.82
CA LYS A 81 -27.24 -25.59 -0.57
C LYS A 81 -28.19 -24.76 0.28
N ALA A 82 -29.49 -25.02 0.16
CA ALA A 82 -30.49 -24.35 0.97
C ALA A 82 -30.24 -24.59 2.47
N PRO A 83 -30.15 -23.55 3.31
CA PRO A 83 -29.96 -23.68 4.75
C PRO A 83 -31.22 -24.23 5.41
N ALA A 84 -31.06 -24.91 6.54
CA ALA A 84 -32.15 -25.48 7.34
C ALA A 84 -33.00 -24.40 8.05
N ASP A 85 -32.38 -23.29 8.44
CA ASP A 85 -33.03 -22.16 9.12
C ASP A 85 -32.28 -20.83 8.88
N ASP A 86 -32.86 -19.73 9.37
CA ASP A 86 -32.30 -18.37 9.23
C ASP A 86 -30.99 -18.15 9.99
N VAL A 87 -30.73 -18.92 11.06
CA VAL A 87 -29.49 -18.80 11.84
C VAL A 87 -28.34 -19.42 11.04
N GLN A 88 -28.55 -20.63 10.51
CA GLN A 88 -27.60 -21.29 9.62
C GLN A 88 -27.37 -20.47 8.34
N LYS A 89 -28.42 -19.86 7.79
CA LYS A 89 -28.29 -18.97 6.63
C LYS A 89 -27.32 -17.82 6.91
N LYS A 90 -27.51 -17.07 8.00
CA LYS A 90 -26.62 -15.95 8.38
C LYS A 90 -25.19 -16.40 8.63
N LEU A 91 -25.00 -17.57 9.24
CA LEU A 91 -23.69 -18.15 9.48
C LEU A 91 -22.97 -18.48 8.16
N ILE A 92 -23.67 -19.08 7.20
CA ILE A 92 -23.15 -19.39 5.87
C ILE A 92 -22.84 -18.10 5.09
N GLU A 93 -23.71 -17.09 5.13
CA GLU A 93 -23.50 -15.80 4.47
C GLU A 93 -22.26 -15.08 5.03
N HIS A 94 -22.06 -15.12 6.36
CA HIS A 94 -20.85 -14.61 7.00
C HIS A 94 -19.61 -15.41 6.59
N GLY A 95 -19.71 -16.73 6.54
CA GLY A 95 -18.64 -17.61 6.05
C GLY A 95 -18.26 -17.35 4.60
N GLU A 96 -19.23 -17.10 3.72
CA GLU A 96 -18.98 -16.70 2.33
C GLU A 96 -18.23 -15.37 2.26
N TYR A 97 -18.64 -14.40 3.08
CA TYR A 97 -17.98 -13.10 3.17
C TYR A 97 -16.52 -13.24 3.63
N LEU A 98 -16.26 -14.09 4.62
CA LEU A 98 -14.91 -14.39 5.09
C LEU A 98 -14.10 -15.18 4.06
N ALA A 99 -14.71 -16.09 3.30
CA ALA A 99 -14.01 -16.83 2.23
C ALA A 99 -13.59 -15.90 1.09
N LYS A 100 -14.42 -14.88 0.80
CA LYS A 100 -14.07 -13.76 -0.08
C LYS A 100 -12.92 -12.95 0.50
N MET A 101 -13.01 -12.53 1.76
CA MET A 101 -11.92 -11.80 2.43
C MET A 101 -10.59 -12.58 2.44
N GLY A 102 -10.64 -13.90 2.61
CA GLY A 102 -9.49 -14.80 2.63
C GLY A 102 -8.88 -15.09 1.26
N ASP A 103 -9.52 -14.65 0.19
CA ASP A 103 -9.20 -15.00 -1.20
C ASP A 103 -9.11 -16.52 -1.44
N CYS A 104 -9.95 -17.30 -0.74
CA CYS A 104 -9.85 -18.76 -0.73
C CYS A 104 -10.05 -19.35 -2.14
N ILE A 105 -10.91 -18.72 -2.95
CA ILE A 105 -11.25 -19.21 -4.29
C ILE A 105 -10.06 -19.09 -5.26
N ALA A 106 -9.21 -18.07 -5.09
CA ALA A 106 -8.05 -17.84 -5.95
C ALA A 106 -7.03 -18.95 -5.81
N CYS A 107 -6.79 -19.44 -4.59
CA CYS A 107 -5.88 -20.56 -4.35
C CYS A 107 -6.53 -21.91 -4.66
N HIS A 108 -7.78 -22.12 -4.27
CA HIS A 108 -8.44 -23.43 -4.35
C HIS A 108 -9.21 -23.66 -5.66
N THR A 109 -8.92 -22.89 -6.71
CA THR A 109 -9.52 -23.11 -8.04
C THR A 109 -8.48 -22.97 -9.14
N ASN A 110 -8.26 -24.02 -9.92
CA ASN A 110 -7.47 -23.96 -11.13
C ASN A 110 -8.34 -23.66 -12.36
N VAL A 111 -8.61 -22.38 -12.60
CA VAL A 111 -9.36 -21.92 -13.79
C VAL A 111 -8.72 -22.42 -15.09
N LYS A 112 -7.40 -22.24 -15.23
CA LYS A 112 -6.67 -22.64 -16.46
C LYS A 112 -6.72 -24.16 -16.69
N GLY A 113 -6.74 -24.93 -15.60
CA GLY A 113 -6.92 -26.38 -15.61
C GLY A 113 -8.38 -26.84 -15.67
N GLY A 114 -9.35 -25.91 -15.66
CA GLY A 114 -10.78 -26.21 -15.73
C GLY A 114 -11.37 -26.88 -14.49
N THR A 115 -10.73 -26.76 -13.33
CA THR A 115 -11.29 -27.35 -12.09
C THR A 115 -12.46 -26.49 -11.57
N PRO A 116 -13.55 -27.09 -11.07
CA PRO A 116 -14.62 -26.34 -10.42
C PRO A 116 -14.13 -25.51 -9.22
N ALA A 117 -14.91 -24.49 -8.84
CA ALA A 117 -14.59 -23.63 -7.70
C ALA A 117 -14.31 -24.46 -6.44
N PHE A 118 -13.23 -24.11 -5.73
CA PHE A 118 -12.76 -24.77 -4.50
C PHE A 118 -12.30 -26.23 -4.63
N ALA A 119 -12.29 -26.80 -5.84
CA ALA A 119 -11.89 -28.18 -6.09
C ALA A 119 -10.35 -28.39 -6.15
N GLY A 120 -9.56 -27.34 -5.94
CA GLY A 120 -8.11 -27.37 -5.87
C GLY A 120 -7.43 -27.55 -7.24
N GLY A 121 -6.18 -28.03 -7.20
CA GLY A 121 -5.39 -28.36 -8.38
C GLY A 121 -4.62 -27.19 -8.99
N LEU A 122 -4.62 -26.01 -8.37
CA LEU A 122 -3.88 -24.84 -8.86
C LEU A 122 -2.38 -25.04 -8.63
N PRO A 123 -1.52 -24.91 -9.65
CA PRO A 123 -0.08 -24.89 -9.47
C PRO A 123 0.37 -23.58 -8.81
N ILE A 124 1.02 -23.66 -7.65
CA ILE A 124 1.61 -22.54 -6.92
C ILE A 124 3.13 -22.70 -7.00
N ASN A 125 3.78 -21.81 -7.73
CA ASN A 125 5.22 -21.84 -7.87
C ASN A 125 5.89 -21.23 -6.63
N THR A 126 6.81 -21.98 -6.03
CA THR A 126 7.62 -21.50 -4.91
C THR A 126 9.09 -21.68 -5.23
N PRO A 127 10.01 -20.99 -4.54
CA PRO A 127 11.45 -21.24 -4.66
C PRO A 127 11.86 -22.69 -4.37
N PHE A 128 10.98 -23.46 -3.71
CA PHE A 128 11.22 -24.86 -3.33
C PHE A 128 10.56 -25.86 -4.29
N GLY A 129 9.88 -25.40 -5.33
CA GLY A 129 9.15 -26.23 -6.29
C GLY A 129 7.66 -25.86 -6.40
N THR A 130 6.94 -26.56 -7.26
CA THR A 130 5.52 -26.29 -7.51
C THR A 130 4.63 -27.10 -6.56
N PHE A 131 3.88 -26.40 -5.72
CA PHE A 131 2.83 -26.97 -4.88
C PHE A 131 1.50 -26.96 -5.61
N TYR A 132 0.55 -27.79 -5.17
CA TYR A 132 -0.80 -27.80 -5.71
C TYR A 132 -1.82 -27.60 -4.59
N SER A 133 -2.78 -26.71 -4.79
CA SER A 133 -3.85 -26.50 -3.81
C SER A 133 -4.74 -27.75 -3.69
N PRO A 134 -5.19 -28.10 -2.48
CA PRO A 134 -6.09 -29.22 -2.29
C PRO A 134 -7.55 -28.83 -2.59
N ASN A 135 -8.39 -29.83 -2.82
CA ASN A 135 -9.84 -29.72 -2.85
C ASN A 135 -10.38 -29.46 -1.43
N ILE A 136 -11.12 -28.36 -1.25
CA ILE A 136 -11.74 -27.98 0.03
C ILE A 136 -13.28 -28.00 -0.03
N THR A 137 -13.85 -28.63 -1.06
CA THR A 137 -15.29 -28.89 -1.12
C THR A 137 -15.70 -29.99 -0.11
N PRO A 138 -16.99 -30.14 0.22
CA PRO A 138 -17.44 -31.15 1.19
C PRO A 138 -17.50 -32.57 0.60
N ASP A 139 -16.78 -32.82 -0.48
CA ASP A 139 -16.59 -34.18 -0.99
C ASP A 139 -15.86 -35.04 0.05
N LYS A 140 -16.37 -36.24 0.30
CA LYS A 140 -15.88 -37.12 1.37
C LYS A 140 -14.63 -37.91 0.97
N GLU A 141 -14.36 -38.06 -0.31
CA GLU A 141 -13.23 -38.88 -0.78
C GLU A 141 -12.00 -38.03 -1.05
N THR A 142 -12.21 -36.87 -1.69
CA THR A 142 -11.15 -36.03 -2.22
C THR A 142 -11.09 -34.63 -1.57
N GLY A 143 -12.17 -34.20 -0.92
CA GLY A 143 -12.29 -32.92 -0.23
C GLY A 143 -12.20 -33.01 1.29
N ILE A 144 -12.80 -32.03 1.98
CA ILE A 144 -12.82 -31.93 3.45
C ILE A 144 -14.10 -32.53 4.07
N GLY A 145 -14.89 -33.28 3.31
CA GLY A 145 -16.22 -33.75 3.74
C GLY A 145 -16.26 -34.66 4.97
N ASN A 146 -15.11 -35.19 5.40
CA ASN A 146 -14.96 -36.01 6.61
C ASN A 146 -14.26 -35.26 7.77
N TRP A 147 -13.89 -34.00 7.58
CA TRP A 147 -13.28 -33.20 8.65
C TRP A 147 -14.35 -32.78 9.64
N THR A 148 -14.00 -32.71 10.91
CA THR A 148 -14.82 -32.00 11.91
C THR A 148 -14.57 -30.49 11.84
N GLU A 149 -15.40 -29.69 12.51
CA GLU A 149 -15.14 -28.26 12.70
C GLU A 149 -13.79 -28.04 13.40
N ASP A 150 -13.49 -28.84 14.43
CA ASP A 150 -12.22 -28.77 15.16
C ASP A 150 -11.02 -29.10 14.27
N ASP A 151 -11.16 -30.05 13.34
CA ASP A 151 -10.13 -30.36 12.35
C ASP A 151 -9.83 -29.16 11.46
N PHE A 152 -10.88 -28.47 11.00
CA PHE A 152 -10.76 -27.27 10.18
C PHE A 152 -10.13 -26.11 10.95
N ILE A 153 -10.60 -25.85 12.18
CA ILE A 153 -10.05 -24.81 13.06
C ILE A 153 -8.58 -25.09 13.34
N ARG A 154 -8.20 -26.34 13.65
CA ARG A 154 -6.81 -26.74 13.88
C ARG A 154 -5.94 -26.53 12.64
N ALA A 155 -6.45 -26.82 11.43
CA ALA A 155 -5.72 -26.52 10.21
C ALA A 155 -5.42 -25.03 10.10
N MET A 156 -6.43 -24.18 10.29
CA MET A 156 -6.29 -22.72 10.17
C MET A 156 -5.45 -22.10 11.30
N ARG A 157 -5.61 -22.56 12.54
CA ARG A 157 -4.94 -22.05 13.74
C ARG A 157 -3.53 -22.56 13.93
N GLU A 158 -3.28 -23.83 13.65
CA GLU A 158 -2.02 -24.48 13.99
C GLU A 158 -1.22 -24.90 12.76
N GLY A 159 -1.79 -24.80 11.55
CA GLY A 159 -1.17 -25.34 10.36
C GLY A 159 -1.04 -26.86 10.41
N ARG A 160 -2.03 -27.57 10.96
CA ARG A 160 -1.98 -29.03 11.12
C ARG A 160 -3.19 -29.72 10.51
N ASP A 161 -2.94 -30.83 9.83
CA ASP A 161 -4.00 -31.65 9.25
C ASP A 161 -4.78 -32.45 10.32
N PRO A 162 -5.89 -33.13 9.94
CA PRO A 162 -6.68 -33.92 10.89
C PRO A 162 -5.90 -35.01 11.65
N LYS A 163 -4.73 -35.41 11.14
CA LYS A 163 -3.83 -36.42 11.72
C LYS A 163 -2.69 -35.78 12.52
N GLY A 164 -2.71 -34.45 12.71
CA GLY A 164 -1.70 -33.69 13.45
C GLY A 164 -0.40 -33.43 12.68
N ARG A 165 -0.36 -33.67 11.37
CA ARG A 165 0.85 -33.43 10.56
C ARG A 165 0.90 -31.96 10.13
N ASN A 166 2.09 -31.35 10.19
CA ASN A 166 2.27 -29.96 9.79
C ASN A 166 2.02 -29.74 8.29
N TYR A 167 1.34 -28.66 7.96
CA TYR A 167 1.24 -28.08 6.63
C TYR A 167 2.48 -27.25 6.31
N PHE A 168 2.79 -27.17 5.02
CA PHE A 168 3.83 -26.26 4.53
C PHE A 168 3.28 -24.82 4.57
N PRO A 169 4.12 -23.80 4.87
CA PRO A 169 3.70 -22.40 4.95
C PRO A 169 3.10 -21.79 3.67
N VAL A 170 3.16 -22.51 2.54
CA VAL A 170 2.38 -22.19 1.33
C VAL A 170 0.87 -22.17 1.62
N PHE A 171 0.42 -22.92 2.62
CA PHE A 171 -0.85 -22.69 3.28
C PHE A 171 -0.63 -21.60 4.34
N PRO A 172 -1.26 -20.41 4.23
CA PRO A 172 -0.91 -19.22 5.02
C PRO A 172 -1.39 -19.26 6.49
N TYR A 173 -1.23 -20.38 7.19
CA TYR A 173 -1.65 -20.56 8.58
C TYR A 173 -0.98 -19.58 9.56
N ILE A 174 0.21 -19.07 9.23
CA ILE A 174 0.87 -18.04 10.04
C ILE A 174 0.06 -16.74 10.14
N TYR A 175 -0.81 -16.48 9.16
CA TYR A 175 -1.74 -15.34 9.16
C TYR A 175 -3.13 -15.77 9.65
N PHE A 176 -3.66 -16.88 9.13
CA PHE A 176 -4.98 -17.39 9.52
C PHE A 176 -5.10 -17.75 11.00
N SER A 177 -3.98 -18.04 11.66
CA SER A 177 -3.91 -18.25 13.11
C SER A 177 -4.44 -17.08 13.93
N LYS A 178 -4.63 -15.90 13.32
CA LYS A 178 -5.15 -14.70 13.97
C LYS A 178 -6.68 -14.54 13.86
N THR A 179 -7.34 -15.29 12.96
CA THR A 179 -8.80 -15.25 12.73
C THR A 179 -9.57 -15.79 13.93
N THR A 180 -10.68 -15.18 14.35
CA THR A 180 -11.46 -15.66 15.51
C THR A 180 -12.08 -17.04 15.28
N ASP A 181 -12.33 -17.79 16.36
CA ASP A 181 -12.95 -19.14 16.24
C ASP A 181 -14.37 -19.07 15.68
N ASP A 182 -15.11 -18.00 15.97
CA ASP A 182 -16.46 -17.78 15.41
C ASP A 182 -16.40 -17.53 13.90
N ASP A 183 -15.41 -16.78 13.42
CA ASP A 183 -15.19 -16.57 11.98
C ASP A 183 -14.73 -17.88 11.30
N LEU A 184 -13.88 -18.67 11.95
CA LEU A 184 -13.46 -19.99 11.44
C LEU A 184 -14.63 -20.98 11.39
N ARG A 185 -15.53 -20.96 12.38
CA ARG A 185 -16.78 -21.74 12.36
C ARG A 185 -17.69 -21.32 11.21
N ALA A 186 -17.82 -20.02 10.96
CA ALA A 186 -18.61 -19.51 9.83
C ALA A 186 -18.00 -19.96 8.49
N LEU A 187 -16.68 -19.85 8.32
CA LEU A 187 -15.96 -20.35 7.15
C LEU A 187 -16.21 -21.86 6.93
N TYR A 188 -16.08 -22.66 7.98
CA TYR A 188 -16.36 -24.09 7.92
C TYR A 188 -17.81 -24.36 7.48
N ALA A 189 -18.79 -23.67 8.08
CA ALA A 189 -20.19 -23.79 7.70
C ALA A 189 -20.43 -23.47 6.22
N TYR A 190 -19.78 -22.41 5.71
CA TYR A 190 -19.84 -22.06 4.29
C TYR A 190 -19.28 -23.18 3.40
N PHE A 191 -18.06 -23.66 3.63
CA PHE A 191 -17.47 -24.72 2.81
C PHE A 191 -18.30 -26.02 2.87
N MET A 192 -18.84 -26.38 4.03
CA MET A 192 -19.69 -27.57 4.18
C MET A 192 -21.06 -27.43 3.51
N SER A 193 -21.51 -26.20 3.22
CA SER A 193 -22.74 -25.93 2.47
C SER A 193 -22.58 -26.04 0.95
N LEU A 194 -21.35 -26.12 0.44
CA LEU A 194 -21.08 -26.14 -1.00
C LEU A 194 -21.52 -27.45 -1.68
N PRO A 195 -21.71 -27.43 -3.02
CA PRO A 195 -21.78 -28.66 -3.80
C PRO A 195 -20.46 -29.45 -3.68
N PRO A 196 -20.51 -30.77 -3.38
CA PRO A 196 -19.30 -31.59 -3.34
C PRO A 196 -18.75 -31.78 -4.77
N VAL A 197 -17.43 -31.67 -4.91
CA VAL A 197 -16.75 -31.93 -6.19
C VAL A 197 -15.73 -33.04 -5.96
N LYS A 198 -15.86 -34.13 -6.70
CA LYS A 198 -14.88 -35.22 -6.67
C LYS A 198 -13.71 -34.88 -7.60
N GLN A 199 -12.61 -34.41 -7.01
CA GLN A 199 -11.40 -34.00 -7.71
C GLN A 199 -10.18 -34.43 -6.90
N GLU A 200 -9.43 -35.40 -7.42
CA GLU A 200 -8.25 -35.94 -6.73
C GLU A 200 -7.16 -34.89 -6.54
N ASN A 201 -6.57 -34.89 -5.35
CA ASN A 201 -5.48 -34.00 -4.99
C ASN A 201 -4.17 -34.47 -5.63
N LYS A 202 -3.39 -33.52 -6.15
CA LYS A 202 -2.05 -33.83 -6.65
C LYS A 202 -1.08 -34.04 -5.49
N SER A 203 -0.12 -34.95 -5.69
CA SER A 203 0.94 -35.19 -4.72
C SER A 203 1.89 -33.99 -4.63
N LEU A 204 2.51 -33.82 -3.46
CA LEU A 204 3.55 -32.82 -3.26
C LEU A 204 4.76 -33.08 -4.19
N PRO A 205 5.52 -32.04 -4.56
CA PRO A 205 6.75 -32.23 -5.32
C PRO A 205 7.81 -32.97 -4.47
N PHE A 206 8.68 -33.75 -5.11
CA PHE A 206 9.88 -34.29 -4.45
C PHE A 206 10.81 -33.14 -4.03
N PRO A 207 11.42 -33.16 -2.82
CA PRO A 207 11.39 -34.24 -1.82
C PRO A 207 10.25 -34.14 -0.79
N PHE A 208 9.31 -33.21 -0.92
CA PHE A 208 8.26 -32.97 0.09
C PHE A 208 7.16 -34.04 0.15
N ASN A 209 7.11 -34.93 -0.83
CA ASN A 209 6.23 -36.10 -0.82
C ASN A 209 6.77 -37.30 -0.03
N VAL A 210 8.04 -37.30 0.38
CA VAL A 210 8.63 -38.45 1.07
C VAL A 210 8.17 -38.52 2.55
N PRO A 211 8.01 -39.72 3.13
CA PRO A 211 7.74 -39.88 4.56
C PRO A 211 8.77 -39.13 5.41
N GLY A 212 8.31 -38.35 6.39
CA GLY A 212 9.18 -37.58 7.28
C GLY A 212 9.56 -36.18 6.79
N ALA A 213 9.30 -35.80 5.53
CA ALA A 213 9.57 -34.43 5.05
C ALA A 213 8.91 -33.35 5.92
N ARG A 214 7.68 -33.62 6.38
CA ARG A 214 6.91 -32.74 7.27
C ARG A 214 7.48 -32.61 8.69
N PHE A 215 8.41 -33.47 9.10
CA PHE A 215 9.06 -33.37 10.40
C PHE A 215 9.98 -32.13 10.47
N SER A 216 10.63 -31.78 9.36
CA SER A 216 11.45 -30.56 9.26
C SER A 216 10.66 -29.28 9.57
N LEU A 217 9.35 -29.29 9.29
CA LEU A 217 8.45 -28.17 9.58
C LEU A 217 8.21 -27.96 11.08
N TRP A 218 8.47 -28.95 11.93
CA TRP A 218 8.41 -28.73 13.37
C TRP A 218 9.49 -27.74 13.82
N GLY A 219 10.72 -27.90 13.33
CA GLY A 219 11.81 -26.96 13.59
C GLY A 219 11.55 -25.59 12.95
N TRP A 220 10.96 -25.55 11.76
CA TRP A 220 10.55 -24.29 11.13
C TRP A 220 9.49 -23.56 11.97
N ASN A 221 8.44 -24.27 12.42
CA ASN A 221 7.40 -23.69 13.27
C ASN A 221 7.97 -23.17 14.59
N LEU A 222 8.89 -23.91 15.22
CA LEU A 222 9.56 -23.47 16.44
C LEU A 222 10.32 -22.14 16.28
N LEU A 223 10.83 -21.86 15.08
CA LEU A 223 11.62 -20.66 14.81
C LEU A 223 10.78 -19.48 14.29
N PHE A 224 9.67 -19.74 13.61
CA PHE A 224 8.95 -18.75 12.81
C PHE A 224 7.43 -18.70 13.05
N PHE A 225 6.88 -19.52 13.93
CA PHE A 225 5.44 -19.56 14.17
C PHE A 225 5.11 -19.60 15.67
N PHE A 226 4.58 -18.47 16.18
CA PHE A 226 4.28 -18.25 17.60
C PHE A 226 2.79 -17.87 17.79
N PRO A 227 1.84 -18.80 17.53
CA PRO A 227 0.41 -18.48 17.49
C PRO A 227 -0.16 -17.95 18.81
N GLU A 228 0.40 -18.34 19.95
CA GLU A 228 -0.06 -17.93 21.28
C GLU A 228 0.29 -16.47 21.61
N GLU A 229 1.35 -15.92 20.99
CA GLU A 229 1.77 -14.53 21.17
C GLU A 229 1.07 -13.58 20.19
N ASP A 230 0.32 -14.13 19.23
CA ASP A 230 -0.16 -13.45 18.02
C ASP A 230 -1.69 -13.35 17.93
N THR A 231 -2.40 -13.54 19.05
CA THR A 231 -3.85 -13.30 19.10
C THR A 231 -4.17 -11.83 18.81
N ILE A 232 -5.26 -11.55 18.10
CA ILE A 232 -5.65 -10.16 17.81
C ILE A 232 -6.15 -9.51 19.09
N ASP A 233 -5.27 -8.68 19.67
CA ASP A 233 -5.60 -7.83 20.78
C ASP A 233 -6.19 -6.50 20.27
N TYR A 234 -7.45 -6.24 20.62
CA TYR A 234 -8.14 -5.01 20.27
C TYR A 234 -7.55 -3.87 21.10
N GLN A 235 -6.86 -2.95 20.43
CA GLN A 235 -6.23 -1.82 21.11
C GLN A 235 -7.30 -0.82 21.54
N SER A 236 -7.45 -0.62 22.85
CA SER A 236 -8.46 0.26 23.44
C SER A 236 -8.24 1.75 23.12
N ASP A 237 -7.00 2.14 22.82
CA ASP A 237 -6.63 3.51 22.42
C ASP A 237 -6.82 3.75 20.91
N LYS A 238 -7.25 2.73 20.15
CA LYS A 238 -7.50 2.81 18.70
C LYS A 238 -8.99 2.78 18.40
N SER A 239 -9.37 3.35 17.26
CA SER A 239 -10.77 3.33 16.82
C SER A 239 -11.21 1.92 16.43
N PRO A 240 -12.53 1.62 16.48
CA PRO A 240 -13.05 0.34 15.99
C PRO A 240 -12.65 0.04 14.54
N ALA A 241 -12.71 1.04 13.66
CA ALA A 241 -12.28 0.90 12.27
C ALA A 241 -10.79 0.57 12.13
N TRP A 242 -9.93 1.10 13.00
CA TRP A 242 -8.51 0.77 12.99
C TRP A 242 -8.28 -0.68 13.40
N ASN A 243 -8.92 -1.13 14.48
CA ASN A 243 -8.80 -2.52 14.94
C ASN A 243 -9.37 -3.51 13.91
N ARG A 244 -10.50 -3.17 13.27
CA ARG A 244 -11.06 -3.95 12.17
C ARG A 244 -10.09 -4.03 10.98
N GLY A 245 -9.44 -2.93 10.62
CA GLY A 245 -8.44 -2.90 9.57
C GLY A 245 -7.24 -3.78 9.87
N LYS A 246 -6.72 -3.70 11.10
CA LYS A 246 -5.65 -4.57 11.60
C LYS A 246 -6.06 -6.03 11.51
N TYR A 247 -7.28 -6.35 11.97
CA TYR A 247 -7.82 -7.71 11.93
C TYR A 247 -7.79 -8.27 10.52
N ILE A 248 -8.32 -7.53 9.55
CA ILE A 248 -8.38 -7.99 8.16
C ILE A 248 -6.96 -8.16 7.59
N VAL A 249 -6.09 -7.15 7.76
CA VAL A 249 -4.75 -7.14 7.16
C VAL A 249 -3.84 -8.25 7.69
N ASP A 250 -3.93 -8.54 9.00
CA ASP A 250 -3.04 -9.50 9.67
C ASP A 250 -3.58 -10.94 9.68
N SER A 251 -4.88 -11.14 9.43
CA SER A 251 -5.50 -12.47 9.42
C SER A 251 -5.84 -12.95 8.01
N LEU A 252 -7.12 -13.04 7.66
CA LEU A 252 -7.60 -13.56 6.38
C LEU A 252 -7.13 -12.74 5.18
N GLY A 253 -6.94 -11.42 5.32
CA GLY A 253 -6.43 -10.61 4.22
C GLY A 253 -4.93 -10.78 3.95
N HIS A 254 -4.19 -11.41 4.89
CA HIS A 254 -2.78 -11.83 4.78
C HIS A 254 -1.86 -10.92 3.96
N CYS A 255 -2.03 -9.59 4.07
CA CYS A 255 -1.43 -8.66 3.10
C CYS A 255 0.11 -8.73 3.13
N SER A 256 0.67 -9.08 4.28
CA SER A 256 2.10 -9.25 4.48
C SER A 256 2.69 -10.43 3.71
N MET A 257 1.89 -11.41 3.27
CA MET A 257 2.35 -12.54 2.46
C MET A 257 3.00 -12.08 1.14
N CYS A 258 2.46 -11.02 0.52
CA CYS A 258 3.03 -10.43 -0.69
C CYS A 258 3.80 -9.13 -0.41
N HIS A 259 3.37 -8.34 0.56
CA HIS A 259 3.94 -7.02 0.84
C HIS A 259 5.10 -7.03 1.85
N THR A 260 5.57 -8.19 2.30
CA THR A 260 6.75 -8.30 3.20
C THR A 260 7.80 -9.21 2.56
N PRO A 261 9.09 -8.82 2.52
CA PRO A 261 10.12 -9.69 1.97
C PRO A 261 10.30 -10.95 2.82
N LEU A 262 10.53 -12.09 2.15
CA LEU A 262 10.84 -13.35 2.80
C LEU A 262 12.35 -13.48 3.09
N ASN A 263 12.68 -14.25 4.13
CA ASN A 263 14.04 -14.72 4.39
C ASN A 263 14.37 -15.96 3.54
N ILE A 264 15.62 -16.43 3.61
CA ILE A 264 16.08 -17.59 2.81
C ILE A 264 15.36 -18.91 3.15
N PHE A 265 14.68 -18.97 4.30
CA PHE A 265 13.87 -20.11 4.74
C PHE A 265 12.39 -19.96 4.38
N GLY A 266 12.02 -18.92 3.61
CA GLY A 266 10.65 -18.67 3.18
C GLY A 266 9.74 -18.07 4.26
N ALA A 267 10.27 -17.64 5.41
CA ALA A 267 9.48 -16.96 6.44
C ALA A 267 9.51 -15.43 6.25
N PRO A 268 8.45 -14.69 6.64
CA PRO A 268 8.42 -13.23 6.54
C PRO A 268 9.54 -12.59 7.38
N LYS A 269 10.09 -11.48 6.90
CA LYS A 269 11.01 -10.64 7.69
C LYS A 269 10.21 -9.54 8.37
N ASP A 270 9.74 -9.78 9.58
CA ASP A 270 8.80 -8.87 10.29
C ASP A 270 9.34 -7.45 10.49
N ARG A 271 10.66 -7.27 10.58
CA ARG A 271 11.27 -5.92 10.61
C ARG A 271 10.94 -5.06 9.39
N TYR A 272 10.67 -5.70 8.25
CA TYR A 272 10.30 -5.11 6.98
C TYR A 272 8.80 -5.26 6.67
N TYR A 273 7.97 -5.47 7.70
CA TYR A 273 6.52 -5.67 7.57
C TYR A 273 5.87 -4.62 6.65
N LEU A 274 5.21 -5.11 5.59
CA LEU A 274 4.48 -4.33 4.58
C LEU A 274 5.31 -3.33 3.73
N THR A 275 6.64 -3.48 3.73
CA THR A 275 7.53 -2.57 3.00
C THR A 275 7.63 -2.82 1.49
N GLY A 276 7.09 -3.94 1.00
CA GLY A 276 7.07 -4.34 -0.40
C GLY A 276 8.01 -5.49 -0.73
N SER A 277 7.70 -6.25 -1.77
CA SER A 277 8.54 -7.36 -2.27
C SER A 277 8.19 -7.75 -3.71
N PHE A 278 8.99 -8.62 -4.34
CA PHE A 278 8.66 -9.20 -5.64
C PHE A 278 7.96 -10.56 -5.47
N ILE A 279 6.77 -10.72 -6.05
CA ILE A 279 5.99 -11.97 -6.10
C ILE A 279 5.65 -12.26 -7.57
N ASP A 280 5.93 -13.47 -8.05
CA ASP A 280 5.59 -13.94 -9.41
C ASP A 280 5.96 -12.98 -10.55
N GLY A 281 7.09 -12.29 -10.42
CA GLY A 281 7.57 -11.32 -11.42
C GLY A 281 6.92 -9.93 -11.33
N TYR A 282 5.97 -9.74 -10.40
CA TYR A 282 5.32 -8.46 -10.11
C TYR A 282 5.86 -7.82 -8.84
N TRP A 283 5.85 -6.49 -8.80
CA TRP A 283 6.22 -5.70 -7.63
C TRP A 283 5.01 -5.47 -6.73
N ALA A 284 5.03 -6.02 -5.52
CA ALA A 284 4.10 -5.67 -4.45
C ALA A 284 4.64 -4.41 -3.74
N PRO A 285 3.96 -3.24 -3.85
CA PRO A 285 4.51 -1.98 -3.35
C PRO A 285 4.54 -1.89 -1.83
N ASN A 286 5.26 -0.89 -1.30
CA ASN A 286 5.16 -0.53 0.10
C ASN A 286 3.74 -0.01 0.40
N ILE A 287 3.03 -0.66 1.33
CA ILE A 287 1.67 -0.28 1.75
C ILE A 287 1.60 0.24 3.19
N THR A 288 2.73 0.65 3.74
CA THR A 288 2.80 1.34 5.04
C THR A 288 2.39 2.81 4.94
N LYS A 289 2.37 3.52 6.07
CA LYS A 289 2.20 4.97 6.15
C LYS A 289 3.07 5.74 5.16
N PHE A 290 4.30 5.29 4.91
CA PHE A 290 5.23 5.96 4.00
C PHE A 290 4.83 5.76 2.53
N GLY A 291 4.52 4.52 2.13
CA GLY A 291 4.07 4.23 0.77
C GLY A 291 2.71 4.84 0.43
N LEU A 292 1.85 5.00 1.43
CA LEU A 292 0.50 5.56 1.28
C LEU A 292 0.42 7.07 1.61
N ARG A 293 1.56 7.78 1.71
CA ARG A 293 1.58 9.18 2.14
C ARG A 293 0.82 10.12 1.20
N SER A 294 0.88 9.89 -0.11
CA SER A 294 0.25 10.77 -1.11
C SER A 294 -1.25 10.54 -1.27
N ALA A 295 -1.76 9.39 -0.86
CA ALA A 295 -3.15 8.99 -1.07
C ALA A 295 -4.00 9.24 0.18
N SER A 296 -5.25 9.63 0.02
CA SER A 296 -6.28 9.59 1.07
C SER A 296 -6.69 8.14 1.38
N ARG A 297 -7.39 7.91 2.50
CA ARG A 297 -7.95 6.57 2.81
C ARG A 297 -8.94 6.09 1.74
N TYR A 298 -9.66 7.00 1.11
CA TYR A 298 -10.61 6.70 0.04
C TYR A 298 -9.91 6.26 -1.22
N GLU A 299 -8.83 6.94 -1.61
CA GLU A 299 -8.01 6.53 -2.75
C GLU A 299 -7.34 5.17 -2.53
N VAL A 300 -6.96 4.84 -1.29
CA VAL A 300 -6.44 3.50 -0.96
C VAL A 300 -7.55 2.45 -1.06
N ALA A 301 -8.74 2.72 -0.51
CA ALA A 301 -9.89 1.81 -0.63
C ALA A 301 -10.34 1.60 -2.09
N ASP A 302 -10.24 2.65 -2.91
CA ASP A 302 -10.53 2.60 -4.35
C ASP A 302 -9.56 1.71 -5.13
N VAL A 303 -8.34 1.46 -4.63
CA VAL A 303 -7.44 0.47 -5.25
C VAL A 303 -8.10 -0.89 -5.30
N PHE A 304 -8.79 -1.28 -4.22
CA PHE A 304 -9.43 -2.58 -4.08
C PHE A 304 -10.73 -2.69 -4.90
N LEU A 305 -11.48 -1.60 -4.99
CA LEU A 305 -12.79 -1.59 -5.65
C LEU A 305 -12.71 -1.28 -7.16
N LYS A 306 -11.85 -0.34 -7.56
CA LYS A 306 -11.76 0.18 -8.94
C LYS A 306 -10.59 -0.40 -9.72
N GLY A 307 -9.72 -1.19 -9.09
CA GLY A 307 -8.56 -1.78 -9.75
C GLY A 307 -7.59 -0.73 -10.29
N GLN A 308 -7.47 0.43 -9.64
CA GLN A 308 -6.60 1.52 -10.07
C GLN A 308 -5.51 1.81 -9.03
N LEU A 309 -4.26 1.94 -9.47
CA LEU A 309 -3.17 2.32 -8.60
C LEU A 309 -3.35 3.76 -8.07
N ILE A 310 -2.82 4.00 -6.87
CA ILE A 310 -2.73 5.34 -6.27
C ILE A 310 -2.09 6.35 -7.23
N ASN A 311 -2.51 7.62 -7.11
CA ASN A 311 -2.13 8.72 -8.01
C ASN A 311 -2.50 8.48 -9.49
N ARG A 312 -3.41 7.55 -9.78
CA ARG A 312 -3.79 7.16 -11.15
C ARG A 312 -2.59 6.65 -11.97
N ALA A 313 -1.64 5.98 -11.31
CA ALA A 313 -0.42 5.45 -11.94
C ALA A 313 -0.66 4.28 -12.94
N GLY A 314 -1.92 3.95 -13.19
CA GLY A 314 -2.35 2.89 -14.10
C GLY A 314 -3.32 1.91 -13.43
N PRO A 315 -3.77 0.87 -14.15
CA PRO A 315 -4.53 -0.22 -13.55
C PRO A 315 -3.64 -1.06 -12.64
N VAL A 316 -4.26 -1.70 -11.65
CA VAL A 316 -3.67 -2.81 -10.90
C VAL A 316 -3.44 -3.96 -11.87
N ALA A 317 -2.31 -4.65 -11.75
CA ALA A 317 -1.91 -5.73 -12.65
C ALA A 317 -1.29 -6.90 -11.88
N GLY A 318 -1.24 -8.06 -12.52
CA GLY A 318 -0.67 -9.27 -11.95
C GLY A 318 -1.50 -9.83 -10.79
N PRO A 319 -0.86 -10.50 -9.81
CA PRO A 319 -1.56 -11.15 -8.70
C PRO A 319 -2.51 -10.23 -7.93
N MET A 320 -2.17 -8.94 -7.78
CA MET A 320 -3.04 -7.99 -7.08
C MET A 320 -4.36 -7.73 -7.83
N ALA A 321 -4.38 -7.85 -9.16
CA ALA A 321 -5.62 -7.73 -9.94
C ALA A 321 -6.54 -8.93 -9.66
N GLU A 322 -5.97 -10.13 -9.52
CA GLU A 322 -6.72 -11.33 -9.12
C GLU A 322 -7.27 -11.20 -7.70
N VAL A 323 -6.45 -10.70 -6.76
CA VAL A 323 -6.88 -10.44 -5.37
C VAL A 323 -8.02 -9.43 -5.33
N ASN A 324 -7.95 -8.34 -6.10
CA ASN A 324 -9.05 -7.38 -6.18
C ASN A 324 -10.33 -8.05 -6.70
N HIS A 325 -10.22 -8.80 -7.79
CA HIS A 325 -11.37 -9.42 -8.43
C HIS A 325 -12.02 -10.49 -7.56
N ASN A 326 -11.23 -11.45 -7.07
CA ASN A 326 -11.70 -12.64 -6.38
C ASN A 326 -12.02 -12.39 -4.90
N SER A 327 -11.48 -11.31 -4.32
CA SER A 327 -11.56 -11.02 -2.89
C SER A 327 -12.00 -9.59 -2.59
N LEU A 328 -11.10 -8.61 -2.70
CA LEU A 328 -11.26 -7.33 -2.00
C LEU A 328 -12.38 -6.44 -2.56
N SER A 329 -12.76 -6.63 -3.82
CA SER A 329 -13.92 -5.94 -4.43
C SER A 329 -15.25 -6.34 -3.81
N TYR A 330 -15.34 -7.53 -3.19
CA TYR A 330 -16.55 -8.00 -2.51
C TYR A 330 -16.71 -7.48 -1.07
N LEU A 331 -15.66 -6.90 -0.49
CA LEU A 331 -15.74 -6.40 0.88
C LEU A 331 -16.75 -5.25 0.99
N THR A 332 -17.24 -5.00 2.21
CA THR A 332 -18.02 -3.78 2.45
C THR A 332 -17.14 -2.55 2.28
N GLU A 333 -17.75 -1.39 2.02
CA GLU A 333 -17.01 -0.12 2.00
C GLU A 333 -16.34 0.14 3.35
N GLU A 334 -17.03 -0.19 4.45
CA GLU A 334 -16.49 -0.07 5.80
C GLU A 334 -15.21 -0.88 5.98
N ASP A 335 -15.18 -2.15 5.55
CA ASP A 335 -13.99 -2.99 5.67
C ASP A 335 -12.84 -2.52 4.77
N ARG A 336 -13.13 -2.08 3.54
CA ARG A 336 -12.09 -1.47 2.68
C ARG A 336 -11.49 -0.20 3.30
N LEU A 337 -12.33 0.65 3.90
CA LEU A 337 -11.88 1.85 4.59
C LEU A 337 -11.15 1.53 5.89
N ALA A 338 -11.53 0.46 6.60
CA ALA A 338 -10.85 -0.04 7.79
C ALA A 338 -9.42 -0.48 7.44
N ILE A 339 -9.26 -1.29 6.37
CA ILE A 339 -7.94 -1.67 5.83
C ILE A 339 -7.10 -0.42 5.54
N ALA A 340 -7.64 0.54 4.78
CA ALA A 340 -6.94 1.77 4.46
C ALA A 340 -6.58 2.60 5.71
N THR A 341 -7.44 2.60 6.72
CA THR A 341 -7.23 3.30 8.00
C THR A 341 -6.06 2.69 8.76
N TYR A 342 -5.99 1.37 8.86
CA TYR A 342 -4.89 0.67 9.51
C TYR A 342 -3.57 0.87 8.74
N LEU A 343 -3.54 0.54 7.45
CA LEU A 343 -2.32 0.59 6.62
C LEU A 343 -1.63 1.95 6.63
N LYS A 344 -2.41 3.05 6.62
CA LYS A 344 -1.87 4.41 6.67
C LYS A 344 -1.22 4.80 8.00
N THR A 345 -1.33 3.96 9.03
CA THR A 345 -0.68 4.15 10.33
C THR A 345 0.53 3.25 10.53
N VAL A 346 0.65 2.17 9.75
CA VAL A 346 1.74 1.18 9.90
C VAL A 346 3.08 1.85 9.65
N VAL A 347 4.02 1.60 10.55
CA VAL A 347 5.43 1.97 10.44
C VAL A 347 6.24 0.70 10.69
N SER A 348 7.05 0.29 9.73
CA SER A 348 7.97 -0.85 9.90
C SER A 348 9.19 -0.44 10.72
N GLU A 349 9.82 -1.41 11.40
CA GLU A 349 11.06 -1.18 12.15
C GLU A 349 12.19 -0.73 11.21
N GLU A 350 12.29 -1.39 10.06
CA GLU A 350 13.22 -1.07 8.99
C GLU A 350 12.46 -0.71 7.72
N SER A 351 12.98 0.25 6.94
CA SER A 351 12.39 0.65 5.66
C SER A 351 13.22 0.14 4.49
N LEU A 352 12.57 -0.31 3.42
CA LEU A 352 13.24 -0.54 2.14
C LEU A 352 13.55 0.80 1.48
N GLY A 353 14.83 1.08 1.26
CA GLY A 353 15.31 2.28 0.56
C GLY A 353 16.50 2.95 1.24
N VAL A 354 16.68 4.24 0.94
CA VAL A 354 17.69 5.09 1.56
C VAL A 354 17.02 6.18 2.39
N SER A 355 17.72 6.68 3.41
CA SER A 355 17.25 7.84 4.18
C SER A 355 17.09 9.06 3.26
N PRO A 356 16.00 9.85 3.39
CA PRO A 356 15.74 10.99 2.53
C PRO A 356 16.83 12.06 2.63
N SER A 357 17.12 12.73 1.52
CA SER A 357 17.99 13.90 1.48
C SER A 357 17.37 15.04 0.68
N GLU A 358 17.17 16.19 1.31
CA GLU A 358 16.71 17.41 0.62
C GLU A 358 17.86 18.21 -0.02
N GLN A 359 19.08 17.68 -0.01
CA GLN A 359 20.22 18.29 -0.72
C GLN A 359 19.99 18.30 -2.23
N GLN A 360 20.72 19.18 -2.93
CA GLN A 360 20.66 19.25 -4.39
C GLN A 360 21.02 17.89 -5.05
N PRO A 361 20.32 17.50 -6.13
CA PRO A 361 20.61 16.26 -6.85
C PRO A 361 22.07 16.18 -7.32
N THR A 362 22.71 15.03 -7.11
CA THR A 362 24.07 14.75 -7.61
C THR A 362 24.14 13.35 -8.19
N LEU A 363 24.99 13.12 -9.20
CA LEU A 363 25.15 11.78 -9.80
C LEU A 363 25.63 10.72 -8.80
N LYS A 364 26.41 11.12 -7.78
CA LYS A 364 26.85 10.22 -6.70
C LYS A 364 25.66 9.75 -5.88
N ARG A 365 24.79 10.68 -5.46
CA ARG A 365 23.56 10.34 -4.74
C ARG A 365 22.61 9.55 -5.62
N GLY A 366 22.48 9.93 -6.89
CA GLY A 366 21.68 9.22 -7.88
C GLY A 366 22.07 7.77 -8.06
N LYS A 367 23.37 7.48 -8.15
CA LYS A 367 23.89 6.11 -8.17
C LYS A 367 23.46 5.32 -6.93
N GLN A 368 23.55 5.93 -5.75
CA GLN A 368 23.16 5.28 -4.50
C GLN A 368 21.68 4.91 -4.50
N VAL A 369 20.80 5.85 -4.86
CA VAL A 369 19.35 5.59 -4.94
C VAL A 369 19.05 4.52 -5.99
N TYR A 370 19.67 4.62 -7.18
CA TYR A 370 19.51 3.64 -8.25
C TYR A 370 19.84 2.23 -7.78
N VAL A 371 21.02 2.01 -7.20
CA VAL A 371 21.46 0.68 -6.76
C VAL A 371 20.57 0.09 -5.66
N ASN A 372 19.98 0.92 -4.80
CA ASN A 372 19.18 0.42 -3.68
C ASN A 372 17.69 0.24 -3.99
N ALA A 373 17.15 0.91 -5.02
CA ALA A 373 15.71 0.88 -5.30
C ALA A 373 15.38 0.65 -6.78
N CYS A 374 16.03 1.36 -7.70
CA CYS A 374 15.62 1.36 -9.11
C CYS A 374 16.22 0.20 -9.92
N ILE A 375 17.38 -0.32 -9.51
CA ILE A 375 18.14 -1.34 -10.25
C ILE A 375 17.31 -2.61 -10.49
N ILE A 376 16.43 -2.96 -9.55
CA ILE A 376 15.66 -4.21 -9.61
C ILE A 376 14.80 -4.24 -10.88
N CYS A 377 14.30 -3.10 -11.34
CA CYS A 377 13.52 -3.01 -12.58
C CYS A 377 14.34 -2.51 -13.77
N HIS A 378 15.11 -1.44 -13.57
CA HIS A 378 15.76 -0.70 -14.65
C HIS A 378 17.09 -1.31 -15.11
N GLN A 379 17.54 -2.43 -14.52
CA GLN A 379 18.70 -3.18 -15.02
C GLN A 379 18.31 -4.17 -16.12
N ASP A 380 17.22 -4.92 -15.91
CA ASP A 380 16.87 -6.10 -16.73
C ASP A 380 15.42 -6.07 -17.25
N ASN A 381 14.87 -4.87 -17.47
CA ASN A 381 13.53 -4.68 -18.03
C ASN A 381 12.43 -5.44 -17.23
N LYS A 382 12.52 -5.45 -15.90
CA LYS A 382 11.40 -6.03 -15.12
C LYS A 382 10.19 -5.14 -15.29
N MET A 383 9.01 -5.76 -15.40
CA MET A 383 7.73 -5.05 -15.53
C MET A 383 7.68 -4.07 -16.73
N GLY A 384 8.50 -4.28 -17.78
CA GLY A 384 8.53 -3.35 -18.92
C GLY A 384 9.35 -2.07 -18.68
N ALA A 385 10.12 -2.00 -17.59
CA ALA A 385 10.88 -0.81 -17.23
C ALA A 385 11.98 -0.48 -18.26
N PRO A 386 12.17 0.80 -18.62
CA PRO A 386 13.26 1.19 -19.51
C PRO A 386 14.62 0.88 -18.89
N VAL A 387 15.50 0.27 -19.68
CA VAL A 387 16.78 -0.25 -19.21
C VAL A 387 17.84 0.84 -19.20
N ILE A 388 18.61 0.94 -18.13
CA ILE A 388 19.79 1.81 -18.07
C ILE A 388 20.78 1.41 -19.16
N GLY A 389 21.35 2.37 -19.88
CA GLY A 389 22.25 2.10 -21.01
C GLY A 389 21.53 2.04 -22.36
N ASP A 390 20.20 1.90 -22.41
CA ASP A 390 19.43 1.97 -23.67
C ASP A 390 19.20 3.44 -24.09
N GLY A 391 20.23 4.04 -24.68
CA GLY A 391 20.21 5.44 -25.08
C GLY A 391 19.08 5.79 -26.06
N ALA A 392 18.69 4.88 -26.96
CA ALA A 392 17.61 5.15 -27.92
C ALA A 392 16.24 5.26 -27.23
N ASN A 393 15.95 4.37 -26.28
CA ASN A 393 14.71 4.36 -25.52
C ASN A 393 14.57 5.60 -24.64
N TRP A 394 15.63 5.96 -23.90
CA TRP A 394 15.64 7.15 -23.03
C TRP A 394 15.56 8.45 -23.82
N TYR A 395 16.25 8.55 -24.94
CA TYR A 395 16.20 9.71 -25.82
C TYR A 395 14.78 9.97 -26.36
N ARG A 396 14.08 8.91 -26.80
CA ARG A 396 12.68 9.04 -27.23
C ARG A 396 11.78 9.53 -26.10
N ARG A 397 11.90 8.95 -24.90
CA ARG A 397 11.10 9.37 -23.73
C ARG A 397 11.34 10.83 -23.34
N LEU A 398 12.58 11.31 -23.45
CA LEU A 398 12.92 12.71 -23.23
C LEU A 398 12.31 13.62 -24.31
N LYS A 399 12.28 13.19 -25.57
CA LYS A 399 11.54 13.93 -26.62
C LYS A 399 10.04 13.97 -26.36
N ASP A 400 9.46 12.88 -25.85
CA ASP A 400 8.01 12.77 -25.64
C ASP A 400 7.53 13.55 -24.40
N SER A 401 8.27 13.48 -23.28
CA SER A 401 7.81 13.99 -21.98
C SER A 401 8.68 15.09 -21.36
N GLY A 402 9.88 15.34 -21.92
CA GLY A 402 10.86 16.22 -21.32
C GLY A 402 11.44 15.70 -19.99
N LEU A 403 12.45 16.40 -19.47
CA LEU A 403 13.10 16.03 -18.21
C LEU A 403 12.13 16.17 -17.01
N THR A 404 11.34 17.25 -16.98
CA THR A 404 10.35 17.49 -15.92
C THR A 404 9.24 16.44 -15.93
N GLY A 405 8.76 16.04 -17.12
CA GLY A 405 7.78 14.97 -17.23
C GLY A 405 8.33 13.64 -16.73
N LEU A 406 9.59 13.32 -17.04
CA LEU A 406 10.26 12.14 -16.47
C LEU A 406 10.38 12.20 -14.94
N TYR A 407 10.75 13.33 -14.35
CA TYR A 407 10.76 13.47 -12.89
C TYR A 407 9.37 13.27 -12.31
N ARG A 408 8.34 13.87 -12.90
CA ARG A 408 6.96 13.72 -12.44
C ARG A 408 6.50 12.26 -12.49
N HIS A 409 6.79 11.55 -13.57
CA HIS A 409 6.49 10.12 -13.70
C HIS A 409 7.26 9.29 -12.67
N ALA A 410 8.54 9.59 -12.43
CA ALA A 410 9.34 8.86 -11.46
C ALA A 410 8.89 9.11 -10.01
N ILE A 411 8.50 10.34 -9.68
CA ILE A 411 8.05 10.73 -8.34
C ILE A 411 6.65 10.19 -8.06
N ASN A 412 5.71 10.38 -8.97
CA ASN A 412 4.30 10.07 -8.74
C ASN A 412 3.89 8.64 -9.15
N GLY A 413 4.78 7.92 -9.83
CA GLY A 413 4.46 6.67 -10.50
C GLY A 413 3.80 6.91 -11.87
N TYR A 414 3.98 5.97 -12.78
CA TYR A 414 3.46 6.06 -14.15
C TYR A 414 3.51 4.70 -14.86
N ASN A 415 2.40 4.25 -15.46
CA ASN A 415 2.31 3.00 -16.22
C ASN A 415 2.99 1.82 -15.51
N SER A 416 2.50 1.47 -14.33
CA SER A 416 3.04 0.41 -13.47
C SER A 416 4.40 0.70 -12.82
N MET A 417 5.07 1.81 -13.16
CA MET A 417 6.19 2.30 -12.36
C MET A 417 5.67 2.73 -10.98
N PRO A 418 6.19 2.17 -9.88
CA PRO A 418 5.75 2.52 -8.54
C PRO A 418 6.11 3.97 -8.21
N VAL A 419 5.30 4.58 -7.32
CA VAL A 419 5.58 5.89 -6.71
C VAL A 419 7.03 5.91 -6.20
N LYS A 420 7.78 6.95 -6.56
CA LYS A 420 9.20 7.12 -6.23
C LYS A 420 10.10 5.95 -6.63
N GLY A 421 9.77 5.21 -7.68
CA GLY A 421 10.54 4.04 -8.10
C GLY A 421 10.76 3.03 -6.97
N ALA A 422 9.73 2.84 -6.14
CA ALA A 422 9.71 2.00 -4.93
C ALA A 422 10.53 2.52 -3.73
N CYS A 423 11.32 3.58 -3.87
CA CYS A 423 11.98 4.24 -2.73
C CYS A 423 11.03 5.23 -2.05
N VAL A 424 10.03 4.73 -1.33
CA VAL A 424 9.00 5.60 -0.72
C VAL A 424 9.54 6.48 0.41
N THR A 425 10.71 6.16 0.94
CA THR A 425 11.43 7.00 1.90
C THR A 425 12.28 8.09 1.25
N CYS A 426 12.57 8.00 -0.05
CA CYS A 426 13.39 8.98 -0.77
C CYS A 426 12.68 10.34 -0.86
N SER A 427 13.45 11.43 -0.82
CA SER A 427 12.95 12.77 -1.18
C SER A 427 12.69 12.85 -2.69
N ASP A 428 12.07 13.94 -3.15
CA ASP A 428 11.92 14.17 -4.59
C ASP A 428 13.29 14.43 -5.25
N ASN A 429 14.20 15.11 -4.54
CA ASN A 429 15.58 15.33 -4.99
C ASN A 429 16.36 14.02 -5.15
N ASP A 430 16.12 13.03 -4.29
CA ASP A 430 16.73 11.70 -4.41
C ASP A 430 16.27 10.99 -5.69
N ILE A 431 14.99 11.09 -6.04
CA ILE A 431 14.43 10.50 -7.27
C ILE A 431 14.91 11.23 -8.51
N MET A 432 15.01 12.57 -8.45
CA MET A 432 15.61 13.38 -9.52
C MET A 432 17.08 12.97 -9.73
N ALA A 433 17.86 12.83 -8.65
CA ALA A 433 19.25 12.40 -8.72
C ALA A 433 19.39 11.01 -9.37
N ALA A 434 18.52 10.06 -9.01
CA ALA A 434 18.51 8.73 -9.60
C ALA A 434 18.17 8.76 -11.10
N THR A 435 17.20 9.59 -11.47
CA THR A 435 16.82 9.82 -12.88
C THR A 435 17.99 10.40 -13.66
N ASP A 436 18.66 11.43 -13.13
CA ASP A 436 19.87 12.02 -13.72
C ASP A 436 20.98 10.98 -13.90
N TYR A 437 21.20 10.12 -12.91
CA TYR A 437 22.18 9.05 -13.00
C TYR A 437 21.86 8.06 -14.12
N ILE A 438 20.61 7.63 -14.26
CA ILE A 438 20.17 6.73 -15.35
C ILE A 438 20.38 7.39 -16.71
N LEU A 439 19.96 8.65 -16.87
CA LEU A 439 20.11 9.39 -18.12
C LEU A 439 21.58 9.61 -18.49
N ASN A 440 22.41 9.99 -17.52
CA ASN A 440 23.85 10.16 -17.70
C ASN A 440 24.55 8.86 -18.14
N LYS A 441 24.09 7.71 -17.65
CA LYS A 441 24.60 6.39 -18.05
C LYS A 441 24.07 5.88 -19.38
N SER A 442 22.94 6.42 -19.85
CA SER A 442 22.24 5.89 -21.02
C SER A 442 22.51 6.69 -22.29
N LEU A 443 22.57 8.02 -22.19
CA LEU A 443 22.63 8.89 -23.35
C LEU A 443 24.06 9.18 -23.81
N SER A 444 24.26 9.22 -25.13
CA SER A 444 25.51 9.66 -25.74
C SER A 444 25.64 11.19 -25.69
N ARG A 445 26.86 11.69 -25.89
CA ARG A 445 27.10 13.14 -26.02
C ARG A 445 26.30 13.77 -27.16
N SER A 446 26.20 13.08 -28.31
CA SER A 446 25.45 13.61 -29.46
C SER A 446 23.94 13.69 -29.18
N GLN A 447 23.39 12.73 -28.43
CA GLN A 447 21.98 12.77 -28.03
C GLN A 447 21.70 13.93 -27.07
N TRP A 448 22.59 14.18 -26.10
CA TRP A 448 22.48 15.37 -25.25
C TRP A 448 22.53 16.66 -26.05
N THR A 449 23.50 16.79 -26.94
CA THR A 449 23.63 17.96 -27.82
C THR A 449 22.41 18.15 -28.72
N ASP A 450 21.80 17.08 -29.22
CA ASP A 450 20.57 17.17 -30.00
C ASP A 450 19.37 17.64 -29.15
N LEU A 451 19.21 17.10 -27.94
CA LEU A 451 18.15 17.55 -27.01
C LEU A 451 18.31 19.03 -26.61
N ASP A 452 19.56 19.51 -26.52
CA ASP A 452 19.87 20.92 -26.26
C ASP A 452 19.63 21.82 -27.48
N ASN A 453 19.97 21.34 -28.69
CA ASN A 453 19.92 22.11 -29.94
C ASN A 453 18.55 22.12 -30.63
N ALA A 454 17.71 21.11 -30.42
CA ALA A 454 16.42 20.96 -31.11
C ALA A 454 15.37 22.01 -30.72
N GLY A 455 15.73 23.04 -29.95
CA GLY A 455 14.77 24.04 -29.48
C GLY A 455 13.68 23.45 -28.58
N SER A 456 13.79 22.16 -28.21
CA SER A 456 13.16 21.58 -27.04
C SER A 456 13.84 22.17 -25.82
N GLN A 457 13.62 23.47 -25.61
CA GLN A 457 13.04 23.95 -24.39
C GLN A 457 12.96 22.81 -23.35
N LYS A 458 13.79 22.86 -22.29
CA LYS A 458 13.54 22.21 -21.00
C LYS A 458 12.09 22.50 -20.56
N TYR A 459 11.09 21.85 -21.14
CA TYR A 459 9.71 22.31 -20.99
C TYR A 459 8.70 21.20 -20.75
N PRO A 460 7.77 21.44 -19.81
CA PRO A 460 7.64 22.70 -19.07
C PRO A 460 8.49 22.68 -17.79
N SER A 461 9.43 23.62 -17.70
CA SER A 461 9.94 24.19 -16.46
C SER A 461 10.58 25.56 -16.74
N ASN A 462 10.00 26.38 -17.64
CA ASN A 462 10.19 27.80 -17.40
C ASN A 462 9.24 28.17 -16.27
N GLY A 463 9.69 29.03 -15.37
CA GLY A 463 8.81 29.53 -14.34
C GLY A 463 7.58 30.24 -14.86
N LYS A 464 7.56 30.65 -16.13
CA LYS A 464 6.46 31.38 -16.75
C LYS A 464 5.21 30.52 -16.89
N ASP A 465 5.32 29.26 -17.29
CA ASP A 465 4.14 28.41 -17.51
C ASP A 465 3.56 27.97 -16.16
N VAL A 466 4.42 27.57 -15.22
CA VAL A 466 4.01 27.28 -13.84
C VAL A 466 3.35 28.50 -13.20
N TYR A 467 3.92 29.68 -13.43
CA TYR A 467 3.35 30.96 -13.00
C TYR A 467 1.98 31.20 -13.64
N ASN A 468 1.85 31.10 -14.96
CA ASN A 468 0.60 31.38 -15.67
C ASN A 468 -0.55 30.47 -15.20
N GLU A 469 -0.25 29.19 -14.97
CA GLU A 469 -1.24 28.20 -14.56
C GLU A 469 -1.65 28.34 -13.09
N ASN A 470 -0.71 28.69 -12.20
CA ASN A 470 -0.91 28.53 -10.76
C ASN A 470 -0.79 29.83 -9.95
N CYS A 471 -0.02 30.80 -10.42
CA CYS A 471 0.35 32.00 -9.66
C CYS A 471 -0.24 33.30 -10.25
N GLY A 472 -0.42 33.36 -11.58
CA GLY A 472 -0.85 34.55 -12.32
C GLY A 472 -2.21 35.07 -11.85
N MET A 473 -3.11 34.16 -11.45
CA MET A 473 -4.43 34.53 -10.94
C MET A 473 -4.40 35.55 -9.79
N CYS A 474 -3.33 35.56 -8.99
CA CYS A 474 -3.11 36.51 -7.90
C CYS A 474 -2.09 37.58 -8.28
N HIS A 475 -0.99 37.19 -8.93
CA HIS A 475 0.17 38.05 -9.13
C HIS A 475 0.14 38.92 -10.39
N ASP A 476 -0.76 38.66 -11.35
CA ASP A 476 -0.87 39.49 -12.56
C ASP A 476 -1.38 40.90 -12.24
N ASP A 477 -2.37 40.99 -11.35
CA ASP A 477 -3.03 42.24 -10.95
C ASP A 477 -2.80 42.61 -9.48
N GLY A 478 -2.04 41.80 -8.72
CA GLY A 478 -1.80 42.01 -7.30
C GLY A 478 -3.04 41.78 -6.41
N LYS A 479 -3.87 40.80 -6.77
CA LYS A 479 -5.09 40.46 -6.02
C LYS A 479 -4.75 39.92 -4.63
N GLN A 480 -5.63 40.16 -3.66
CA GLN A 480 -5.47 39.70 -2.27
C GLN A 480 -4.17 40.17 -1.60
N GLY A 481 -3.62 41.31 -2.04
CA GLY A 481 -2.36 41.84 -1.50
C GLY A 481 -1.10 41.14 -2.03
N ALA A 482 -1.23 40.28 -3.05
CA ALA A 482 -0.09 39.64 -3.69
C ALA A 482 0.81 40.68 -4.39
N PRO A 483 2.15 40.55 -4.33
CA PRO A 483 3.05 41.44 -5.04
C PRO A 483 2.89 41.26 -6.55
N LYS A 484 2.53 42.35 -7.24
CA LYS A 484 2.29 42.34 -8.69
C LYS A 484 3.56 42.03 -9.47
N ILE A 485 3.53 41.09 -10.40
CA ILE A 485 4.68 40.79 -11.27
C ILE A 485 5.04 42.03 -12.12
N GLY A 486 6.33 42.33 -12.26
CA GLY A 486 6.82 43.51 -12.97
C GLY A 486 6.84 44.80 -12.14
N ASP A 487 6.21 44.83 -10.96
CA ASP A 487 6.22 46.02 -10.08
C ASP A 487 7.53 46.10 -9.27
N LYS A 488 8.50 46.80 -9.84
CA LYS A 488 9.85 46.90 -9.27
C LYS A 488 9.86 47.53 -7.86
N ALA A 489 8.96 48.47 -7.58
CA ALA A 489 8.90 49.15 -6.29
C ALA A 489 8.42 48.20 -5.18
N ILE A 490 7.45 47.34 -5.48
CA ILE A 490 6.93 46.34 -4.54
C ILE A 490 7.94 45.21 -4.32
N TRP A 491 8.65 44.78 -5.36
CA TRP A 491 9.57 43.65 -5.27
C TRP A 491 10.92 43.99 -4.63
N LYS A 492 11.37 45.24 -4.69
CA LYS A 492 12.65 45.70 -4.11
C LYS A 492 12.86 45.31 -2.62
N PRO A 493 11.94 45.59 -1.68
CA PRO A 493 12.11 45.19 -0.28
C PRO A 493 11.96 43.67 -0.06
N LEU A 494 11.26 42.95 -0.95
CA LEU A 494 11.14 41.49 -0.87
C LEU A 494 12.46 40.81 -1.28
N LEU A 495 13.11 41.32 -2.32
CA LEU A 495 14.38 40.80 -2.82
C LEU A 495 15.56 41.09 -1.87
N GLN A 496 15.49 42.18 -1.09
CA GLN A 496 16.48 42.48 -0.05
C GLN A 496 16.52 41.43 1.07
N LYS A 497 15.46 40.63 1.25
CA LYS A 497 15.39 39.57 2.27
C LYS A 497 16.08 38.26 1.85
N ASN A 498 16.67 38.20 0.65
CA ASN A 498 17.26 37.01 0.02
C ASN A 498 16.21 36.04 -0.59
N MET A 499 16.56 35.44 -1.72
CA MET A 499 15.76 34.48 -2.50
C MET A 499 15.38 33.24 -1.68
N ASP A 500 16.28 32.76 -0.81
CA ASP A 500 16.02 31.59 0.05
C ASP A 500 14.81 31.82 0.99
N VAL A 501 14.62 33.05 1.45
CA VAL A 501 13.50 33.42 2.32
C VAL A 501 12.19 33.43 1.52
N LEU A 502 12.21 33.96 0.28
CA LEU A 502 11.07 33.93 -0.64
C LEU A 502 10.65 32.50 -0.98
N ILE A 503 11.61 31.63 -1.30
CA ILE A 503 11.36 30.22 -1.61
C ILE A 503 10.78 29.52 -0.38
N LYS A 504 11.41 29.67 0.79
CA LYS A 504 10.96 29.03 2.03
C LYS A 504 9.53 29.44 2.38
N GLN A 505 9.19 30.72 2.29
CA GLN A 505 7.84 31.23 2.61
C GLN A 505 6.77 30.71 1.64
N THR A 506 7.07 30.66 0.35
CA THR A 506 6.14 30.15 -0.69
C THR A 506 5.95 28.64 -0.58
N VAL A 507 6.99 27.89 -0.23
CA VAL A 507 6.95 26.43 -0.09
C VAL A 507 6.34 26.00 1.25
N SER A 508 6.60 26.73 2.35
CA SER A 508 6.11 26.37 3.69
C SER A 508 4.63 26.68 3.90
N GLY A 509 4.12 27.74 3.26
CA GLY A 509 2.70 28.11 3.30
C GLY A 509 2.27 28.97 4.51
N GLU A 510 3.22 29.63 5.18
CA GLU A 510 2.95 30.36 6.45
C GLU A 510 2.22 31.69 6.26
N TYR A 511 2.51 32.41 5.17
CA TYR A 511 1.89 33.70 4.80
C TYR A 511 1.46 33.76 3.32
N HIS A 512 1.44 32.60 2.67
CA HIS A 512 1.21 32.41 1.25
C HIS A 512 0.57 31.02 1.05
N PRO A 513 -0.26 30.77 0.02
CA PRO A 513 -0.65 29.40 -0.31
C PRO A 513 0.57 28.49 -0.47
N LYS A 514 0.55 27.33 0.21
CA LYS A 514 1.63 26.34 0.15
C LYS A 514 1.93 25.95 -1.30
N ASN A 515 3.21 25.90 -1.66
CA ASN A 515 3.69 25.65 -3.03
C ASN A 515 3.12 26.63 -4.08
N GLY A 516 2.86 27.88 -3.69
CA GLY A 516 2.31 28.86 -4.61
C GLY A 516 0.87 28.59 -5.04
N GLY A 517 0.14 27.72 -4.33
CA GLY A 517 -1.21 27.26 -4.69
C GLY A 517 -1.22 26.07 -5.65
N CYS A 518 -0.07 25.68 -6.21
CA CYS A 518 0.03 24.52 -7.08
C CYS A 518 0.05 23.22 -6.28
N LYS A 519 -1.06 22.47 -6.34
CA LYS A 519 -1.21 21.20 -5.60
C LYS A 519 -0.39 20.05 -6.17
N HIS A 520 0.13 20.20 -7.39
CA HIS A 520 0.79 19.14 -8.16
C HIS A 520 2.25 19.48 -8.52
N CYS A 521 2.71 20.69 -8.21
CA CYS A 521 4.06 21.13 -8.53
C CYS A 521 5.06 20.61 -7.50
N THR A 522 6.22 20.21 -8.00
CA THR A 522 7.42 19.97 -7.21
C THR A 522 7.97 21.28 -6.65
N THR A 523 8.79 21.19 -5.60
CA THR A 523 9.52 22.36 -5.07
C THR A 523 10.38 23.03 -6.14
N GLY A 524 10.97 22.25 -7.06
CA GLY A 524 11.73 22.79 -8.19
C GLY A 524 10.88 23.61 -9.15
N GLU A 525 9.70 23.13 -9.54
CA GLU A 525 8.78 23.87 -10.43
C GLU A 525 8.31 25.19 -9.79
N VAL A 526 8.04 25.18 -8.48
CA VAL A 526 7.69 26.40 -7.73
C VAL A 526 8.88 27.37 -7.67
N ILE A 527 10.09 26.88 -7.45
CA ILE A 527 11.31 27.70 -7.48
C ILE A 527 11.51 28.36 -8.84
N GLU A 528 11.31 27.62 -9.94
CA GLU A 528 11.40 28.18 -11.28
C GLU A 528 10.35 29.27 -11.48
N ALA A 529 9.11 29.09 -11.02
CA ALA A 529 8.07 30.12 -11.05
C ALA A 529 8.49 31.39 -10.30
N ILE A 530 9.08 31.24 -9.11
CA ILE A 530 9.62 32.36 -8.32
C ILE A 530 10.74 33.07 -9.10
N LYS A 531 11.69 32.32 -9.68
CA LYS A 531 12.77 32.88 -10.50
C LYS A 531 12.23 33.66 -11.70
N TYR A 532 11.18 33.17 -12.36
CA TYR A 532 10.52 33.90 -13.42
C TYR A 532 9.93 35.22 -12.91
N MET A 533 9.15 35.21 -11.83
CA MET A 533 8.57 36.42 -11.26
C MET A 533 9.64 37.45 -10.90
N VAL A 534 10.72 37.02 -10.25
CA VAL A 534 11.85 37.89 -9.90
C VAL A 534 12.54 38.44 -11.15
N SER A 535 12.68 37.64 -12.20
CA SER A 535 13.27 38.09 -13.47
C SER A 535 12.49 39.23 -14.12
N GLN A 536 11.17 39.23 -13.96
CA GLN A 536 10.28 40.27 -14.51
C GLN A 536 10.24 41.53 -13.64
N SER A 537 10.52 41.41 -12.34
CA SER A 537 10.32 42.49 -11.35
C SER A 537 11.59 43.18 -10.87
N LYS A 538 12.76 42.96 -11.51
CA LYS A 538 14.05 43.48 -11.04
C LYS A 538 14.52 44.78 -11.72
N GLU A 539 15.41 45.50 -11.03
CA GLU A 539 16.13 46.68 -11.55
C GLU A 539 17.53 46.31 -12.12
N GLU A 540 18.36 45.50 -11.43
CA GLU A 540 19.71 45.09 -11.87
C GLU A 540 20.15 43.70 -11.31
N GLY A 541 21.22 43.11 -11.86
CA GLY A 541 21.85 41.85 -11.39
C GLY A 541 21.40 40.56 -12.12
N ASN A 542 22.32 39.61 -12.36
CA ASN A 542 22.02 38.32 -12.98
C ASN A 542 21.83 37.20 -11.94
N TYR A 543 20.57 36.81 -11.72
CA TYR A 543 20.19 35.72 -10.82
C TYR A 543 19.87 34.41 -11.55
N SER A 544 20.20 34.30 -12.85
CA SER A 544 20.08 33.05 -13.62
C SER A 544 21.08 31.98 -13.20
N LEU A 545 21.93 32.27 -12.21
CA LEU A 545 22.93 31.37 -11.61
C LEU A 545 22.43 30.74 -10.30
N TRP A 546 21.19 31.02 -9.88
CA TRP A 546 20.50 30.31 -8.81
C TRP A 546 19.66 29.16 -9.34
#